data_AF-A0AAP2DV00-F1
#
_entry.id   AF-A0AAP2DV00-F1
#
_cell.length_a   1.000
_cell.length_b   1.000
_cell.length_c   1.000
_cell.angle_alpha   90.00
_cell.angle_beta   90.00
_cell.angle_gamma   90.00
#
_symmetry.space_group_name_H-M   'P 1'
#
loop_
_entity.id
_entity.type
_entity.pdbx_description
1 polymer ?
#
loop_
_entity_poly.entity_id
_entity_poly.type
_entity_poly.pdbx_seq_one_letter_code
_entity_poly.pdbx_strand_id
1 'polypeptide(L)'
;MRTGRFIVFLAVLALPGMLFAQEKKDTVSQDTTKVQHVIENIKNAKVPKRLLKSITRKSQTNPTQAVKSEDAFIPFEGKIIRHIEVRHIGFDRTVYDTTRNIKNTVSRIGNALHSNSKEWLIRDNLFIRENKALNPHKMADNERY
;
A
#
# COMPACT_ATOMS: atom_id res chain seq x y z
N MET A 1 18.99 33.34 29.83
CA MET A 1 19.07 33.11 28.37
C MET A 1 18.33 31.84 27.98
N ARG A 2 17.22 31.95 27.23
CA ARG A 2 16.63 30.96 26.27
C ARG A 2 15.14 31.26 26.06
N THR A 3 14.84 32.44 25.50
CA THR A 3 13.49 32.89 25.10
C THR A 3 13.24 32.72 23.60
N GLY A 4 13.94 31.80 22.95
CA GLY A 4 13.96 31.66 21.48
C GLY A 4 13.11 30.54 20.88
N ARG A 5 12.37 29.75 21.66
CA ARG A 5 11.64 28.56 21.14
C ARG A 5 10.13 28.72 21.00
N PHE A 6 9.54 29.79 21.52
CA PHE A 6 8.09 30.05 21.39
C PHE A 6 7.71 30.96 20.20
N ILE A 7 8.66 31.72 19.65
CA ILE A 7 8.39 32.65 18.53
C ILE A 7 8.24 31.90 17.19
N VAL A 8 8.86 30.72 17.05
CA VAL A 8 8.77 29.93 15.81
C VAL A 8 7.41 29.23 15.65
N PHE A 9 6.71 28.92 16.76
CA PHE A 9 5.40 28.28 16.72
C PHE A 9 4.26 29.26 16.42
N LEU A 10 4.45 30.55 16.74
CA LEU A 10 3.46 31.60 16.51
C LEU A 10 3.51 32.16 15.08
N ALA A 11 4.61 31.95 14.36
CA ALA A 11 4.75 32.33 12.95
C ALA A 11 4.09 31.36 11.95
N VAL A 12 3.71 30.15 12.38
CA VAL A 12 3.04 29.14 11.53
C VAL A 12 1.51 29.21 11.65
N LEU A 13 0.98 29.87 12.69
CA LEU A 13 -0.46 29.96 12.94
C LEU A 13 -1.12 31.25 12.40
N ALA A 14 -0.35 32.14 11.75
CA ALA A 14 -0.78 33.47 11.31
C ALA A 14 -0.71 33.69 9.78
N LEU A 15 -1.04 32.67 8.99
CA LEU A 15 -1.36 32.81 7.55
C LEU A 15 -2.79 32.36 7.20
N PRO A 16 -3.86 32.86 7.86
CA PRO A 16 -5.21 32.72 7.32
C PRO A 16 -5.42 33.83 6.28
N GLY A 17 -5.08 33.57 5.01
CA GLY A 17 -5.22 34.63 3.99
C GLY A 17 -5.00 34.26 2.52
N MET A 18 -4.62 33.04 2.19
CA MET A 18 -4.62 32.57 0.80
C MET A 18 -5.61 31.41 0.63
N LEU A 19 -6.88 31.71 0.91
CA LEU A 19 -7.94 31.12 0.12
C LEU A 19 -7.76 31.67 -1.29
N PHE A 20 -7.24 30.83 -2.19
CA PHE A 20 -7.39 31.08 -3.61
C PHE A 20 -8.89 31.09 -3.91
N ALA A 21 -9.49 32.28 -3.94
CA ALA A 21 -10.75 32.49 -4.63
C ALA A 21 -10.45 32.31 -6.12
N GLN A 22 -10.70 31.11 -6.65
CA GLN A 22 -10.59 30.86 -8.08
C GLN A 22 -11.75 31.60 -8.75
N GLU A 23 -11.46 32.70 -9.44
CA GLU A 23 -12.44 33.40 -10.27
C GLU A 23 -12.89 32.45 -11.39
N LYS A 24 -14.14 31.98 -11.31
CA LYS A 24 -14.78 31.21 -12.38
C LYS A 24 -15.06 32.16 -13.54
N LYS A 25 -14.11 32.27 -14.48
CA LYS A 25 -14.38 32.87 -15.79
C LYS A 25 -15.31 31.93 -16.57
N ASP A 26 -16.47 32.44 -16.93
CA ASP A 26 -17.49 31.70 -17.66
C ASP A 26 -16.93 31.10 -18.95
N THR A 27 -17.40 29.88 -19.24
CA THR A 27 -17.01 29.03 -20.35
C THR A 27 -17.39 29.68 -21.68
N VAL A 28 -16.53 30.57 -22.17
CA VAL A 28 -16.37 30.80 -23.61
C VAL A 28 -15.63 29.58 -24.13
N SER A 29 -16.23 28.88 -25.10
CA SER A 29 -15.70 27.70 -25.79
C SER A 29 -14.18 27.77 -25.93
N GLN A 30 -13.46 27.07 -25.04
CA GLN A 30 -12.01 27.02 -25.12
C GLN A 30 -11.65 26.04 -26.23
N ASP A 31 -11.04 26.58 -27.29
CA ASP A 31 -10.35 25.84 -28.34
C ASP A 31 -9.66 24.60 -27.76
N THR A 32 -10.11 23.42 -28.20
CA THR A 32 -9.59 22.12 -27.77
C THR A 32 -8.08 22.00 -27.98
N THR A 33 -7.51 22.77 -28.91
CA THR A 33 -6.07 22.85 -29.21
C THR A 33 -5.25 23.52 -28.11
N LYS A 34 -5.77 24.52 -27.38
CA LYS A 34 -5.01 25.18 -26.29
C LYS A 34 -4.88 24.28 -25.08
N VAL A 35 -5.95 23.55 -24.74
CA VAL A 35 -5.96 22.55 -23.67
C VAL A 35 -5.01 21.39 -24.03
N GLN A 36 -5.01 20.94 -25.29
CA GLN A 36 -4.08 19.92 -25.76
C GLN A 36 -2.61 20.35 -25.63
N HIS A 37 -2.26 21.58 -26.01
CA HIS A 37 -0.89 22.10 -25.85
C HIS A 37 -0.42 22.17 -24.39
N VAL A 38 -1.30 22.53 -23.45
CA VAL A 38 -0.96 22.54 -22.01
C VAL A 38 -0.71 21.13 -21.50
N ILE A 39 -1.54 20.17 -21.89
CA ILE A 39 -1.37 18.75 -21.53
C ILE A 39 -0.06 18.20 -22.12
N GLU A 40 0.27 18.53 -23.36
CA GLU A 40 1.53 18.13 -23.99
C GLU A 40 2.76 18.73 -23.29
N ASN A 41 2.70 20.00 -22.90
CA ASN A 41 3.78 20.67 -22.17
C ASN A 41 4.02 20.04 -20.79
N ILE A 42 2.95 19.67 -20.07
CA ILE A 42 3.03 18.97 -18.78
C ILE A 42 3.57 17.54 -18.97
N LYS A 43 3.16 16.84 -20.03
CA LYS A 43 3.67 15.49 -20.36
C LYS A 43 5.16 15.49 -20.74
N ASN A 44 5.65 16.57 -21.34
CA ASN A 44 7.04 16.74 -21.74
C ASN A 44 7.96 17.27 -20.63
N ALA A 45 7.40 17.84 -19.56
CA ALA A 45 8.18 18.34 -18.43
C ALA A 45 8.86 17.19 -17.64
N LYS A 46 10.16 17.38 -17.35
CA LYS A 46 11.00 16.36 -16.68
C LYS A 46 10.52 16.01 -15.27
N VAL A 47 9.94 16.98 -14.55
CA VAL A 47 9.51 16.83 -13.15
C VAL A 47 8.26 15.95 -13.03
N PRO A 48 7.11 16.26 -13.68
CA PRO A 48 5.93 15.39 -13.63
C PRO A 48 6.21 14.01 -14.25
N LYS A 49 7.04 13.92 -15.31
CA LYS A 49 7.45 12.63 -15.88
C LYS A 49 8.24 11.77 -14.88
N ARG A 50 9.09 12.37 -14.03
CA ARG A 50 9.79 11.66 -12.94
C ARG A 50 8.84 11.24 -11.82
N LEU A 51 7.87 12.09 -11.48
CA LEU A 51 6.84 11.78 -10.49
C LEU A 51 5.95 10.62 -10.95
N LEU A 52 5.45 10.68 -12.17
CA LEU A 52 4.68 9.60 -12.80
C LEU A 52 5.51 8.31 -12.89
N LYS A 53 6.79 8.39 -13.26
CA LYS A 53 7.68 7.22 -13.29
C LYS A 53 7.97 6.64 -11.89
N SER A 54 7.88 7.46 -10.83
CA SER A 54 8.04 6.99 -9.44
C SER A 54 6.80 6.29 -8.89
N ILE A 55 5.62 6.62 -9.43
CA ILE A 55 4.34 6.03 -9.06
C ILE A 55 4.03 4.81 -9.95
N THR A 56 4.35 4.88 -11.24
CA THR A 56 4.13 3.81 -12.21
C THR A 56 5.28 2.82 -12.21
N ARG A 57 5.10 1.68 -11.55
CA ARG A 57 6.03 0.55 -11.62
C ARG A 57 5.82 -0.22 -12.92
N LYS A 58 6.86 -0.39 -13.74
CA LYS A 58 6.82 -1.27 -14.92
C LYS A 58 6.70 -2.72 -14.43
N SER A 59 5.63 -3.43 -14.80
CA SER A 59 5.49 -4.85 -14.51
C SER A 59 6.65 -5.62 -15.18
N GLN A 60 7.54 -6.19 -14.37
CA GLN A 60 8.53 -7.14 -14.85
C GLN A 60 7.84 -8.50 -14.96
N THR A 61 7.43 -8.87 -16.17
CA THR A 61 7.07 -10.25 -16.50
C THR A 61 8.36 -11.07 -16.61
N ASN A 62 8.88 -11.48 -15.45
CA ASN A 62 9.82 -12.61 -15.41
C ASN A 62 8.99 -13.87 -15.66
N PRO A 63 9.36 -14.75 -16.60
CA PRO A 63 8.69 -16.03 -16.80
C PRO A 63 9.16 -16.99 -15.69
N THR A 64 8.78 -16.69 -14.45
CA THR A 64 8.86 -17.68 -13.38
C THR A 64 7.83 -18.73 -13.75
N GLN A 65 8.28 -19.98 -13.89
CA GLN A 65 7.43 -21.11 -14.23
C GLN A 65 6.17 -21.06 -13.37
N ALA A 66 5.00 -21.26 -13.98
CA ALA A 66 3.73 -21.27 -13.27
C ALA A 66 3.67 -22.54 -12.40
N VAL A 67 4.30 -22.47 -11.22
CA VAL A 67 4.17 -23.48 -10.18
C VAL A 67 2.78 -23.38 -9.61
N LYS A 68 2.09 -24.50 -9.49
CA LYS A 68 0.74 -24.50 -8.90
C LYS A 68 0.88 -24.34 -7.40
N SER A 69 0.12 -23.41 -6.82
CA SER A 69 0.11 -23.20 -5.35
C SER A 69 -0.27 -24.46 -4.57
N GLU A 70 -1.06 -25.38 -5.17
CA GLU A 70 -1.46 -26.64 -4.54
C GLU A 70 -0.31 -27.61 -4.29
N ASP A 71 0.76 -27.56 -5.09
CA ASP A 71 1.88 -28.52 -5.04
C ASP A 71 2.58 -28.52 -3.67
N ALA A 72 2.63 -27.37 -2.99
CA ALA A 72 3.19 -27.25 -1.64
C ALA A 72 2.37 -27.97 -0.57
N PHE A 73 1.07 -28.21 -0.82
CA PHE A 73 0.11 -28.72 0.16
C PHE A 73 -0.29 -30.18 -0.08
N ILE A 74 -0.06 -30.74 -1.28
CA ILE A 74 -0.35 -32.16 -1.62
C ILE A 74 0.18 -33.15 -0.56
N PRO A 75 1.43 -33.03 -0.04
CA PRO A 75 1.94 -33.98 0.97
C PRO A 75 1.23 -33.94 2.33
N PHE A 76 0.32 -32.98 2.52
CA PHE A 76 -0.43 -32.79 3.76
C PHE A 76 -1.94 -33.06 3.59
N GLU A 77 -2.37 -33.51 2.41
CA GLU A 77 -3.76 -33.86 2.15
C GLU A 77 -4.30 -34.86 3.20
N GLY A 78 -5.50 -34.60 3.70
CA GLY A 78 -6.16 -35.43 4.71
C GLY A 78 -5.65 -35.26 6.14
N LYS A 79 -4.53 -34.57 6.38
CA LYS A 79 -4.04 -34.29 7.73
C LYS A 79 -4.97 -33.29 8.43
N ILE A 80 -5.10 -33.42 9.75
CA ILE A 80 -5.94 -32.52 10.55
C ILE A 80 -5.21 -31.22 10.86
N ILE A 81 -5.84 -30.09 10.50
CA ILE A 81 -5.38 -28.75 10.87
C ILE A 81 -5.63 -28.56 12.36
N ARG A 82 -4.57 -28.49 13.19
CA ARG A 82 -4.73 -28.32 14.64
C ARG A 82 -5.06 -26.89 15.03
N HIS A 83 -4.24 -25.95 14.55
CA HIS A 83 -4.34 -24.53 14.91
C HIS A 83 -4.05 -23.66 13.69
N ILE A 84 -4.74 -22.52 13.59
CA ILE A 84 -4.52 -21.48 12.59
C ILE A 84 -4.10 -20.20 13.33
N GLU A 85 -2.81 -19.87 13.24
CA GLU A 85 -2.25 -18.65 13.81
C GLU A 85 -2.31 -17.50 12.81
N VAL A 86 -2.96 -16.39 13.18
CA VAL A 86 -2.95 -15.15 12.39
C VAL A 86 -1.94 -14.19 13.01
N ARG A 87 -0.92 -13.81 12.24
CA ARG A 87 0.13 -12.88 12.68
C ARG A 87 0.19 -11.65 11.79
N HIS A 88 0.08 -10.47 12.41
CA HIS A 88 0.27 -9.19 11.72
C HIS A 88 1.76 -8.86 11.67
N ILE A 89 2.27 -8.62 10.46
CA ILE A 89 3.68 -8.28 10.23
C ILE A 89 3.76 -6.80 9.87
N GLY A 90 4.43 -6.01 10.71
CA GLY A 90 4.70 -4.59 10.45
C GLY A 90 5.83 -4.38 9.43
N PHE A 91 6.01 -3.15 9.00
CA PHE A 91 7.07 -2.72 8.07
C PHE A 91 8.49 -2.80 8.66
N ASP A 92 8.62 -3.19 9.92
CA ASP A 92 9.90 -3.43 10.61
C ASP A 92 10.41 -4.87 10.45
N ARG A 93 9.65 -5.79 9.83
CA ARG A 93 10.03 -7.21 9.68
C ARG A 93 9.80 -7.71 8.26
N THR A 94 10.46 -8.80 7.90
CA THR A 94 10.30 -9.45 6.60
C THR A 94 9.47 -10.72 6.72
N VAL A 95 8.77 -11.12 5.65
CA VAL A 95 8.01 -12.39 5.62
C VAL A 95 8.93 -13.61 5.66
N TYR A 96 10.13 -13.50 5.07
CA TYR A 96 11.11 -14.58 5.02
C TYR A 96 11.88 -14.78 6.33
N ASP A 97 12.11 -13.70 7.08
CA ASP A 97 12.76 -13.73 8.39
C ASP A 97 12.10 -12.71 9.33
N THR A 98 11.34 -13.22 10.31
CA THR A 98 10.62 -12.43 11.32
C THR A 98 11.45 -12.19 12.59
N THR A 99 12.63 -12.78 12.71
CA THR A 99 13.52 -12.63 13.88
C THR A 99 14.28 -11.30 13.84
N ARG A 100 14.57 -10.82 12.62
CA ARG A 100 15.24 -9.54 12.39
C ARG A 100 14.25 -8.38 12.49
N ASN A 101 14.63 -7.35 13.25
CA ASN A 101 13.84 -6.14 13.39
C ASN A 101 14.58 -4.91 12.85
N ILE A 102 14.01 -4.27 11.82
CA ILE A 102 14.53 -3.08 11.17
C ILE A 102 13.85 -1.84 11.80
N LYS A 103 14.52 -1.25 12.79
CA LYS A 103 14.01 -0.09 13.53
C LYS A 103 14.47 1.22 12.91
N ASN A 104 13.67 1.77 11.99
CA ASN A 104 13.94 3.05 11.34
C ASN A 104 12.74 4.01 11.52
N THR A 105 12.98 5.32 11.43
CA THR A 105 11.91 6.33 11.56
C THR A 105 10.79 6.12 10.52
N VAL A 106 11.15 5.69 9.31
CA VAL A 106 10.20 5.37 8.24
C VAL A 106 9.33 4.17 8.60
N SER A 107 9.91 3.08 9.14
CA SER A 107 9.13 1.91 9.54
C SER A 107 8.21 2.22 10.72
N ARG A 108 8.64 3.10 11.65
CA ARG A 108 7.79 3.60 12.74
C ARG A 108 6.59 4.40 12.25
N ILE A 109 6.76 5.32 11.29
CA ILE A 109 5.65 6.09 10.72
C ILE A 109 4.73 5.17 9.93
N GLY A 110 5.29 4.27 9.11
CA GLY A 110 4.52 3.29 8.36
C GLY A 110 3.67 2.41 9.28
N ASN A 111 4.25 1.91 10.37
CA ASN A 111 3.53 1.09 11.35
C ASN A 111 2.44 1.87 12.09
N ALA A 112 2.66 3.16 12.38
CA ALA A 112 1.65 4.00 13.02
C ALA A 112 0.43 4.27 12.12
N LEU A 113 0.64 4.30 10.80
CA LEU A 113 -0.43 4.46 9.80
C LEU A 113 -1.00 3.12 9.34
N HIS A 114 -0.37 1.99 9.68
CA HIS A 114 -0.82 0.67 9.26
C HIS A 114 -2.02 0.22 10.10
N SER A 115 -3.18 0.10 9.46
CA SER A 115 -4.36 -0.49 10.08
C SER A 115 -4.37 -1.99 9.88
N ASN A 116 -4.52 -2.73 10.97
CA ASN A 116 -4.63 -4.18 10.95
C ASN A 116 -6.09 -4.62 10.75
N SER A 117 -6.28 -5.65 9.92
CA SER A 117 -7.56 -6.33 9.82
C SER A 117 -7.88 -7.10 11.10
N LYS A 118 -9.16 -7.12 11.48
CA LYS A 118 -9.63 -7.85 12.67
C LYS A 118 -9.49 -9.36 12.44
N GLU A 119 -9.05 -10.07 13.47
CA GLU A 119 -8.71 -11.50 13.36
C GLU A 119 -9.93 -12.37 13.03
N TRP A 120 -11.09 -12.07 13.60
CA TRP A 120 -12.34 -12.78 13.30
C TRP A 120 -12.74 -12.64 11.82
N LEU A 121 -12.48 -11.48 11.20
CA LEU A 121 -12.79 -11.24 9.79
C LEU A 121 -11.86 -12.06 8.89
N ILE A 122 -10.58 -12.16 9.24
CA ILE A 122 -9.62 -13.00 8.52
C ILE A 122 -10.06 -14.46 8.60
N ARG A 123 -10.39 -14.94 9.80
CA ARG A 123 -10.86 -16.33 10.00
C ARG A 123 -12.15 -16.65 9.27
N ASP A 124 -13.04 -15.67 9.10
CA ASP A 124 -14.30 -15.87 8.38
C ASP A 124 -14.07 -16.05 6.88
N ASN A 125 -13.11 -15.31 6.31
CA ASN A 125 -12.74 -15.39 4.89
C ASN A 125 -11.87 -16.62 4.54
N LEU A 126 -11.36 -17.36 5.53
CA LEU A 126 -10.61 -18.59 5.26
C LEU A 126 -11.53 -19.75 4.85
N PHE A 127 -11.20 -20.43 3.74
CA PHE A 127 -11.88 -21.64 3.28
C PHE A 127 -11.52 -22.91 4.07
N ILE A 128 -10.58 -22.78 5.01
CA ILE A 128 -10.13 -23.83 5.92
C ILE A 128 -10.54 -23.53 7.36
N ARG A 129 -10.62 -24.58 8.19
CA ARG A 129 -10.97 -24.46 9.61
C ARG A 129 -10.13 -25.42 10.45
N GLU A 130 -9.93 -25.06 11.70
CA GLU A 130 -9.30 -25.93 12.70
C GLU A 130 -10.13 -27.21 12.90
N ASN A 131 -9.46 -28.29 13.28
CA ASN A 131 -10.00 -29.63 13.48
C ASN A 131 -10.68 -30.26 12.25
N LYS A 132 -10.38 -29.75 11.05
CA LYS A 132 -10.81 -30.34 9.78
C LYS A 132 -9.62 -30.90 9.00
N ALA A 133 -9.91 -31.88 8.15
CA ALA A 133 -8.95 -32.41 7.20
C ALA A 133 -8.53 -31.33 6.19
N LEU A 134 -7.23 -31.25 5.91
CA LEU A 134 -6.64 -30.32 4.97
C LEU A 134 -6.97 -30.74 3.53
N ASN A 135 -7.47 -29.79 2.74
CA ASN A 135 -7.68 -29.93 1.31
C ASN A 135 -6.69 -28.99 0.59
N PRO A 136 -5.74 -29.51 -0.21
CA PRO A 136 -4.73 -28.70 -0.88
C PRO A 136 -5.31 -27.60 -1.78
N HIS A 137 -6.39 -27.88 -2.51
CA HIS A 137 -7.01 -26.92 -3.42
C HIS A 137 -7.67 -25.76 -2.66
N LYS A 138 -8.40 -26.05 -1.57
CA LYS A 138 -8.96 -24.99 -0.70
C LYS A 138 -7.89 -24.11 -0.08
N MET A 139 -6.71 -24.69 0.19
CA MET A 139 -5.57 -23.96 0.74
C MET A 139 -4.97 -23.02 -0.30
N ALA A 140 -4.76 -23.52 -1.52
CA ALA A 140 -4.27 -22.74 -2.65
C ALA A 140 -5.24 -21.61 -3.04
N ASP A 141 -6.55 -21.84 -2.91
CA ASP A 141 -7.56 -20.82 -3.23
C ASP A 141 -7.57 -19.64 -2.22
N ASN A 142 -7.16 -19.86 -0.96
CA ASN A 142 -7.03 -18.75 0.02
C ASN A 142 -5.93 -17.74 -0.37
N GLU A 143 -5.03 -18.08 -1.29
CA GLU A 143 -4.03 -17.13 -1.81
C GLU A 143 -4.61 -16.21 -2.90
N ARG A 144 -5.76 -16.60 -3.48
CA ARG A 144 -6.37 -15.93 -4.64
C ARG A 144 -7.56 -15.04 -4.30
N TYR A 145 -8.37 -15.44 -3.33
CA TYR A 145 -9.60 -14.76 -2.91
C TYR A 145 -9.43 -14.12 -1.53
#